data_AF-A0A6L5QAV8-F1
#
_entry.id   AF-A0A6L5QAV8-F1
#
_cell.length_a   1.000
_cell.length_b   1.000
_cell.length_c   1.000
_cell.angle_alpha   90.00
_cell.angle_beta   90.00
_cell.angle_gamma   90.00
#
_symmetry.space_group_name_H-M   'P 1'
#
loop_
_entity.id
_entity.type
_entity.pdbx_description
1 polymer ?
#
loop_
_entity_poly.entity_id
_entity_poly.type
_entity_poly.pdbx_seq_one_letter_code
_entity_poly.pdbx_strand_id
1 'polypeptide(L)'
;MSDLHCPRLRSRGAHRRNSGVATMKWLRTLVIFDQGNIVSNQDWESIHQAFVRSIESIDSPTGSGRLVLRRKTYVPESKQWNRNGVGFLRNRFLEHIVQKEGWKAEGEVDLQNLQEKPELQLYPSLEPYAEPITSSFGAFDFVTTTEGGLRVAIEWETGNISSSHRSLNKLSIVLAANKIQVGVLILPSRNLYEHLTDRIGNIGELSPYLEMWKRMGETVEHGLLAIAVVEHDELTDDQTFPYLKVGKDGRAGEGKTKRNAPNPKPKKESS
;
A
#
# COMPACT_ATOMS: atom_id res chain seq x y z
N MET A 1 -58.78 -5.35 -3.54
CA MET A 1 -59.02 -6.19 -2.35
C MET A 1 -58.86 -7.62 -2.82
N SER A 2 -57.89 -8.45 -2.46
CA SER A 2 -56.79 -8.39 -1.51
C SER A 2 -55.86 -9.55 -1.88
N ASP A 3 -54.57 -9.41 -1.60
CA ASP A 3 -53.64 -10.49 -1.26
C ASP A 3 -53.34 -11.60 -2.29
N LEU A 4 -52.32 -11.36 -3.13
CA LEU A 4 -51.48 -12.43 -3.66
C LEU A 4 -50.19 -12.53 -2.83
N HIS A 5 -50.15 -13.62 -2.08
CA HIS A 5 -49.16 -14.01 -1.08
C HIS A 5 -47.83 -14.35 -1.74
N CYS A 6 -46.78 -13.58 -1.42
CA CYS A 6 -45.39 -13.87 -1.80
C CYS A 6 -44.77 -14.86 -0.78
N PRO A 7 -44.27 -16.04 -1.17
CA PRO A 7 -43.65 -16.95 -0.23
C PRO A 7 -42.25 -16.47 0.17
N ARG A 8 -42.10 -16.07 1.43
CA ARG A 8 -40.82 -15.80 2.09
C ARG A 8 -39.95 -17.08 2.11
N LEU A 9 -38.89 -17.09 1.32
CA LEU A 9 -37.77 -18.02 1.48
C LEU A 9 -37.12 -17.79 2.85
N ARG A 10 -37.23 -18.81 3.72
CA ARG A 10 -36.59 -18.86 5.03
C ARG A 10 -35.09 -19.06 4.84
N SER A 11 -34.30 -18.01 5.05
CA SER A 11 -32.86 -18.12 5.28
C SER A 11 -32.61 -18.69 6.69
N ARG A 12 -32.49 -20.02 6.77
CA ARG A 12 -31.85 -20.69 7.92
C ARG A 12 -30.41 -21.01 7.54
N GLY A 13 -29.51 -20.16 8.02
CA GLY A 13 -28.07 -20.32 7.87
C GLY A 13 -27.39 -19.40 8.88
N ALA A 14 -27.60 -19.67 10.17
CA ALA A 14 -26.86 -19.03 11.24
C ALA A 14 -25.39 -19.47 11.14
N HIS A 15 -24.58 -18.72 10.39
CA HIS A 15 -23.15 -18.76 10.58
C HIS A 15 -22.86 -18.25 12.00
N ARG A 16 -22.41 -19.18 12.84
CA ARG A 16 -21.74 -18.89 14.10
C ARG A 16 -20.75 -17.77 13.85
N ARG A 17 -21.00 -16.59 14.42
CA ARG A 17 -19.98 -15.58 14.60
C ARG A 17 -18.95 -16.17 15.55
N ASN A 18 -17.85 -16.68 15.02
CA ASN A 18 -16.64 -16.77 15.81
C ASN A 18 -16.31 -15.33 16.21
N SER A 19 -16.32 -15.06 17.51
CA SER A 19 -15.79 -13.84 18.13
C SER A 19 -14.27 -13.85 18.01
N GLY A 20 -13.78 -13.89 16.77
CA GLY A 20 -12.37 -13.75 16.42
C GLY A 20 -11.95 -12.34 16.73
N VAL A 21 -10.92 -12.23 17.55
CA VAL A 21 -10.22 -10.99 17.89
C VAL A 21 -9.88 -10.28 16.57
N ALA A 22 -10.46 -9.12 16.32
CA ALA A 22 -10.18 -8.33 15.12
C ALA A 22 -8.73 -7.86 15.17
N THR A 23 -7.92 -8.46 14.28
CA THR A 23 -6.53 -8.19 13.95
C THR A 23 -6.46 -7.20 12.76
N MET A 24 -5.28 -6.61 12.46
CA MET A 24 -5.15 -5.50 11.49
C MET A 24 -6.03 -5.72 10.26
N LYS A 25 -6.91 -4.76 9.99
CA LYS A 25 -8.02 -5.00 9.09
C LYS A 25 -7.59 -4.84 7.65
N TRP A 26 -7.56 -5.95 6.92
CA TRP A 26 -7.85 -5.88 5.50
C TRP A 26 -9.26 -5.36 5.32
N LEU A 27 -9.42 -4.19 4.70
CA LEU A 27 -10.75 -3.60 4.48
C LEU A 27 -11.40 -4.17 3.22
N ARG A 28 -10.62 -4.20 2.13
CA ARG A 28 -11.07 -4.63 0.80
C ARG A 28 -9.89 -4.75 -0.16
N THR A 29 -10.09 -5.55 -1.20
CA THR A 29 -9.25 -5.55 -2.40
C THR A 29 -10.05 -4.98 -3.57
N LEU A 30 -9.53 -3.94 -4.20
CA LEU A 30 -10.08 -3.35 -5.41
C LEU A 30 -9.41 -4.01 -6.61
N VAL A 31 -10.18 -4.73 -7.43
CA VAL A 31 -9.71 -5.19 -8.74
C VAL A 31 -9.78 -4.00 -9.69
N ILE A 32 -8.63 -3.52 -10.15
CA ILE A 32 -8.53 -2.37 -11.05
C ILE A 32 -8.83 -2.81 -12.48
N PHE A 33 -8.23 -3.92 -12.90
CA PHE A 33 -8.61 -4.67 -14.10
C PHE A 33 -8.26 -6.15 -13.91
N ASP A 34 -8.94 -7.01 -14.67
CA ASP A 34 -8.66 -8.45 -14.76
C ASP A 34 -8.81 -8.89 -16.22
N GLN A 35 -7.68 -9.22 -16.85
CA GLN A 35 -7.61 -9.73 -18.21
C GLN A 35 -7.20 -11.20 -18.15
N GLY A 36 -8.02 -12.08 -18.71
CA GLY A 36 -7.81 -13.52 -18.60
C GLY A 36 -8.53 -14.19 -17.42
N ASN A 37 -9.42 -13.47 -16.72
CA ASN A 37 -10.25 -14.02 -15.63
C ASN A 37 -9.42 -14.63 -14.49
N ILE A 38 -8.29 -13.99 -14.16
CA ILE A 38 -7.34 -14.44 -13.14
C ILE A 38 -7.99 -14.44 -11.76
N VAL A 39 -8.96 -13.56 -11.49
CA VAL A 39 -9.64 -13.55 -10.19
C VAL A 39 -10.40 -14.84 -9.86
N SER A 40 -10.73 -15.64 -10.87
CA SER A 40 -11.35 -16.96 -10.71
C SER A 40 -10.35 -18.09 -10.51
N ASN A 41 -9.05 -17.82 -10.64
CA ASN A 41 -7.98 -18.81 -10.51
C ASN A 41 -7.74 -19.15 -9.03
N GLN A 42 -7.57 -20.45 -8.73
CA GLN A 42 -7.22 -20.95 -7.40
C GLN A 42 -5.89 -20.36 -6.88
N ASP A 43 -4.94 -20.08 -7.77
CA ASP A 43 -3.68 -19.42 -7.44
C ASP A 43 -3.93 -18.02 -6.91
N TRP A 44 -4.83 -17.25 -7.54
CA TRP A 44 -5.18 -15.91 -7.05
C TRP A 44 -5.84 -15.97 -5.68
N GLU A 45 -6.76 -16.91 -5.45
CA GLU A 45 -7.34 -17.10 -4.13
C GLU A 45 -6.25 -17.39 -3.08
N SER A 46 -5.30 -18.26 -3.40
CA SER A 46 -4.18 -18.60 -2.50
C SER A 46 -3.29 -17.39 -2.22
N ILE A 47 -2.96 -16.60 -3.25
CA ILE A 47 -2.19 -15.34 -3.15
C ILE A 47 -2.92 -14.34 -2.26
N HIS A 48 -4.21 -14.13 -2.53
CA HIS A 48 -5.05 -13.18 -1.81
C HIS A 48 -5.10 -13.52 -0.33
N GLN A 49 -5.40 -14.78 -0.01
CA GLN A 49 -5.43 -15.25 1.37
C GLN A 49 -4.06 -15.11 2.06
N ALA A 50 -2.95 -15.38 1.36
CA ALA A 50 -1.60 -15.28 1.92
C ALA A 50 -1.24 -13.83 2.32
N PHE A 51 -1.49 -12.86 1.43
CA PHE A 51 -1.21 -11.46 1.79
C PHE A 51 -2.22 -10.93 2.82
N VAL A 52 -3.48 -11.39 2.82
CA VAL A 52 -4.47 -10.99 3.83
C VAL A 52 -4.05 -11.50 5.21
N ARG A 53 -3.69 -12.78 5.36
CA ARG A 53 -3.16 -13.31 6.63
C ARG A 53 -1.91 -12.55 7.08
N SER A 54 -1.04 -12.18 6.14
CA SER A 54 0.17 -11.42 6.44
C SER A 54 -0.15 -9.99 6.90
N ILE A 55 -1.15 -9.33 6.32
CA ILE A 55 -1.67 -8.04 6.79
C ILE A 55 -2.25 -8.19 8.20
N GLU A 56 -3.12 -9.18 8.40
CA GLU A 56 -3.81 -9.43 9.67
C GLU A 56 -2.82 -9.82 10.78
N SER A 57 -1.68 -10.41 10.46
CA SER A 57 -0.65 -10.74 11.46
C SER A 57 0.03 -9.53 12.12
N ILE A 58 -0.16 -8.33 11.56
CA ILE A 58 0.50 -7.11 12.04
C ILE A 58 -0.18 -6.63 13.32
N ASP A 59 0.58 -6.58 14.40
CA ASP A 59 0.09 -6.22 15.72
C ASP A 59 0.98 -5.21 16.43
N SER A 60 0.36 -4.40 17.30
CA SER A 60 1.03 -3.45 18.18
C SER A 60 0.18 -3.25 19.42
N PRO A 61 0.67 -3.61 20.63
CA PRO A 61 1.98 -4.21 20.91
C PRO A 61 2.12 -5.60 20.30
N THR A 62 3.36 -6.04 20.03
CA THR A 62 3.61 -7.37 19.47
C THR A 62 3.09 -8.48 20.38
N GLY A 63 2.40 -9.46 19.81
CA GLY A 63 1.70 -10.54 20.50
C GLY A 63 0.27 -10.22 20.91
N SER A 64 -0.22 -8.99 20.70
CA SER A 64 -1.59 -8.61 21.07
C SER A 64 -2.65 -9.19 20.12
N GLY A 65 -2.25 -9.56 18.91
CA GLY A 65 -3.18 -9.90 17.83
C GLY A 65 -4.05 -8.71 17.39
N ARG A 66 -3.66 -7.46 17.70
CA ARG A 66 -4.35 -6.25 17.25
C ARG A 66 -3.35 -5.16 16.90
N LEU A 67 -3.57 -4.45 15.81
CA LEU A 67 -2.88 -3.20 15.52
C LEU A 67 -3.57 -2.04 16.23
N VAL A 68 -3.15 -1.79 17.47
CA VAL A 68 -3.52 -0.58 18.22
C VAL A 68 -2.50 0.51 17.91
N LEU A 69 -2.99 1.66 17.45
CA LEU A 69 -2.17 2.84 17.19
C LEU A 69 -2.54 3.98 18.13
N ARG A 70 -1.55 4.75 18.53
CA ARG A 70 -1.83 6.01 19.22
C ARG A 70 -2.32 7.06 18.22
N ARG A 71 -3.38 7.79 18.57
CA ARG A 71 -3.87 8.92 17.77
C ARG A 71 -2.78 9.97 17.59
N LYS A 72 -2.66 10.58 16.40
CA LYS A 72 -1.74 11.71 16.22
C LYS A 72 -2.10 12.84 17.17
N THR A 73 -1.09 13.50 17.73
CA THR A 73 -1.28 14.64 18.64
C THR A 73 -0.50 15.84 18.12
N TYR A 74 -1.11 17.02 18.21
CA TYR A 74 -0.45 18.27 17.86
C TYR A 74 0.38 18.76 19.04
N VAL A 75 1.60 19.22 18.77
CA VAL A 75 2.54 19.76 19.76
C VAL A 75 2.69 21.26 19.49
N PRO A 76 1.98 22.13 20.22
CA PRO A 76 1.95 23.57 19.96
C PRO A 76 3.32 24.23 19.93
N GLU A 77 4.23 23.82 20.82
CA GLU A 77 5.55 24.41 21.01
C GLU A 77 6.43 24.24 19.78
N SER A 78 6.31 23.08 19.12
CA SER A 78 7.09 22.75 17.92
C SER A 78 6.33 23.00 16.62
N LYS A 79 5.03 23.31 16.70
CA LYS A 79 4.09 23.34 15.56
C LYS A 79 4.15 22.07 14.71
N GLN A 80 4.39 20.93 15.34
CA GLN A 80 4.49 19.62 14.69
C GLN A 80 3.48 18.64 15.24
N TRP A 81 3.28 17.54 14.52
CA TRP A 81 2.44 16.42 14.93
C TRP A 81 3.32 15.25 15.38
N ASN A 82 3.04 14.71 16.57
CA ASN A 82 3.47 13.36 16.91
C ASN A 82 2.56 12.36 16.18
N ARG A 83 3.16 11.34 15.58
CA ARG A 83 2.49 10.38 14.70
C ARG A 83 3.29 9.09 14.61
N ASN A 84 2.63 8.03 14.13
CA ASN A 84 3.21 6.71 14.01
C ASN A 84 4.10 6.62 12.76
N GLY A 85 5.28 6.03 12.90
CA GLY A 85 6.07 5.61 11.76
C GLY A 85 5.46 4.40 11.05
N VAL A 86 5.90 4.18 9.82
CA VAL A 86 5.35 3.15 8.93
C VAL A 86 6.28 1.97 8.66
N GLY A 87 7.58 2.13 8.93
CA GLY A 87 8.56 1.06 8.70
C GLY A 87 8.22 -0.22 9.48
N PHE A 88 7.61 -0.07 10.66
CA PHE A 88 7.11 -1.22 11.42
C PHE A 88 6.07 -2.03 10.63
N LEU A 89 5.10 -1.39 9.99
CA LEU A 89 4.02 -2.07 9.27
C LEU A 89 4.58 -2.89 8.09
N ARG A 90 5.45 -2.27 7.28
CA ARG A 90 6.12 -2.95 6.15
C ARG A 90 6.97 -4.12 6.63
N ASN A 91 7.76 -3.93 7.68
CA ASN A 91 8.65 -4.98 8.18
C ASN A 91 7.86 -6.18 8.71
N ARG A 92 6.78 -5.95 9.47
CA ARG A 92 5.93 -7.03 9.99
C ARG A 92 5.25 -7.81 8.87
N PHE A 93 4.76 -7.13 7.84
CA PHE A 93 4.23 -7.78 6.65
C PHE A 93 5.28 -8.68 5.98
N LEU A 94 6.47 -8.12 5.69
CA LEU A 94 7.55 -8.84 5.03
C LEU A 94 8.06 -10.03 5.86
N GLU A 95 8.19 -9.86 7.17
CA GLU A 95 8.54 -10.95 8.08
C GLU A 95 7.51 -12.09 7.99
N HIS A 96 6.22 -11.78 8.06
CA HIS A 96 5.18 -12.81 8.04
C HIS A 96 5.10 -13.51 6.68
N ILE A 97 5.06 -12.76 5.58
CA ILE A 97 4.91 -13.35 4.25
C ILE A 97 6.10 -14.26 3.93
N VAL A 98 7.33 -13.86 4.28
CA VAL A 98 8.51 -14.69 4.05
C VAL A 98 8.56 -15.91 4.97
N GLN A 99 8.38 -15.71 6.28
CA GLN A 99 8.62 -16.77 7.26
C GLN A 99 7.44 -17.72 7.44
N LYS A 100 6.21 -17.28 7.18
CA LYS A 100 4.98 -18.05 7.43
C LYS A 100 4.30 -18.51 6.15
N GLU A 101 4.25 -17.65 5.14
CA GLU A 101 3.68 -18.04 3.84
C GLU A 101 4.72 -18.73 2.94
N GLY A 102 6.02 -18.67 3.29
CA GLY A 102 7.11 -19.32 2.53
C GLY A 102 7.48 -18.58 1.25
N TRP A 103 7.08 -17.32 1.16
CA TRP A 103 7.24 -16.48 -0.01
C TRP A 103 8.67 -15.95 -0.10
N LYS A 104 9.30 -16.00 -1.29
CA LYS A 104 10.68 -15.50 -1.47
C LYS A 104 10.66 -13.99 -1.68
N ALA A 105 11.29 -13.22 -0.78
CA ALA A 105 11.36 -11.76 -0.88
C ALA A 105 12.12 -11.25 -2.12
N GLU A 106 12.95 -12.10 -2.73
CA GLU A 106 13.86 -11.72 -3.80
C GLU A 106 13.48 -12.47 -5.09
N GLY A 107 12.64 -11.83 -5.90
CA GLY A 107 12.47 -12.18 -7.30
C GLY A 107 12.74 -10.96 -8.15
N GLU A 108 13.69 -11.07 -9.07
CA GLU A 108 13.87 -10.05 -10.09
C GLU A 108 12.86 -10.30 -11.20
N VAL A 109 12.08 -9.27 -11.52
CA VAL A 109 11.39 -9.24 -12.81
C VAL A 109 12.43 -8.76 -13.82
N ASP A 110 12.57 -9.43 -14.95
CA ASP A 110 13.41 -8.93 -16.04
C ASP A 110 12.75 -7.67 -16.63
N LEU A 111 13.32 -6.51 -16.30
CA LEU A 111 12.89 -5.19 -16.75
C LEU A 111 13.75 -4.66 -17.91
N GLN A 112 14.78 -5.38 -18.35
CA GLN A 112 15.81 -4.86 -19.28
C GLN A 112 15.22 -4.52 -20.64
N ASN A 113 14.19 -5.24 -21.07
CA ASN A 113 13.57 -5.10 -22.39
C ASN A 113 12.26 -4.29 -22.38
N LEU A 114 11.94 -3.58 -21.30
CA LEU A 114 10.72 -2.74 -21.19
C LEU A 114 10.93 -1.30 -21.67
N GLN A 115 12.04 -1.06 -22.36
CA GLN A 115 12.58 0.25 -22.68
C GLN A 115 12.35 0.62 -24.15
N GLU A 116 11.14 0.38 -24.65
CA GLU A 116 10.76 0.91 -25.96
C GLU A 116 10.70 2.44 -25.88
N LYS A 117 11.41 3.11 -26.80
CA LYS A 117 11.40 4.57 -26.88
C LYS A 117 10.22 4.98 -27.74
N PRO A 118 9.22 5.69 -27.19
CA PRO A 118 8.15 6.21 -28.02
C PRO A 118 8.73 7.22 -29.01
N GLU A 119 8.22 7.22 -30.24
CA GLU A 119 8.46 8.31 -31.18
C GLU A 119 7.69 9.54 -30.71
N LEU A 120 8.43 10.56 -30.29
CA LEU A 120 7.89 11.85 -29.86
C LEU A 120 8.25 12.92 -30.89
N GLN A 121 7.68 14.11 -30.73
CA GLN A 121 8.04 15.28 -31.53
C GLN A 121 8.47 16.43 -30.62
N LEU A 122 9.53 17.12 -31.00
CA LEU A 122 9.92 18.36 -30.33
C LEU A 122 8.94 19.48 -30.69
N TYR A 123 8.69 20.39 -29.76
CA TYR A 123 7.99 21.64 -30.05
C TYR A 123 8.91 22.82 -29.73
N PRO A 124 9.03 23.83 -30.62
CA PRO A 124 8.21 24.06 -31.82
C PRO A 124 8.73 23.48 -33.14
N SER A 125 9.89 22.80 -33.18
CA SER A 125 10.48 22.35 -34.46
C SER A 125 9.72 21.23 -35.16
N LEU A 126 8.89 20.48 -34.43
CA LEU A 126 8.14 19.30 -34.88
C LEU A 126 9.01 18.14 -35.37
N GLU A 127 10.31 18.19 -35.11
CA GLU A 127 11.25 17.13 -35.47
C GLU A 127 11.00 15.86 -34.65
N PRO A 128 11.11 14.66 -35.27
CA PRO A 128 11.08 13.39 -34.54
C PRO A 128 12.15 13.34 -33.47
N TYR A 129 11.78 12.85 -32.29
CA TYR A 129 12.66 12.76 -31.12
C TYR A 129 12.35 11.53 -30.30
N ALA A 130 13.41 10.92 -29.75
CA ALA A 130 13.31 9.82 -28.82
C ALA A 130 14.10 10.20 -27.56
N GLU A 131 13.39 10.33 -26.43
CA GLU A 131 14.03 10.69 -25.16
C GLU A 131 15.00 9.57 -24.71
N PRO A 132 16.26 9.89 -24.38
CA PRO A 132 17.19 8.91 -23.82
C PRO A 132 16.68 8.35 -22.48
N ILE A 133 16.68 7.02 -22.38
CA ILE A 133 16.37 6.34 -21.12
C ILE A 133 17.63 6.35 -20.25
N THR A 134 17.59 7.15 -19.19
CA THR A 134 18.73 7.37 -18.28
C THR A 134 18.54 6.75 -16.91
N SER A 135 17.40 6.08 -16.68
CA SER A 135 17.08 5.42 -15.42
C SER A 135 16.38 4.09 -15.66
N SER A 136 16.48 3.19 -14.68
CA SER A 136 15.80 1.89 -14.66
C SER A 136 14.72 1.85 -13.59
N PHE A 137 13.79 0.92 -13.75
CA PHE A 137 12.88 0.56 -12.67
C PHE A 137 13.66 -0.13 -11.55
N GLY A 138 13.39 0.25 -10.29
CA GLY A 138 13.92 -0.48 -9.13
C GLY A 138 13.24 -1.85 -8.94
N ALA A 139 13.75 -2.67 -8.02
CA ALA A 139 13.12 -3.93 -7.63
C ALA A 139 11.71 -3.72 -7.04
N PHE A 140 10.86 -4.75 -7.10
CA PHE A 140 9.59 -4.77 -6.36
C PHE A 140 9.83 -5.15 -4.90
N ASP A 141 8.98 -4.70 -3.98
CA ASP A 141 9.07 -5.13 -2.58
C ASP A 141 8.97 -6.64 -2.41
N PHE A 142 8.20 -7.30 -3.29
CA PHE A 142 8.01 -8.73 -3.25
C PHE A 142 7.68 -9.31 -4.64
N VAL A 143 8.27 -10.46 -4.99
CA VAL A 143 7.96 -11.20 -6.23
C VAL A 143 7.96 -12.70 -5.98
N THR A 144 6.94 -13.42 -6.46
CA THR A 144 6.90 -14.90 -6.40
C THR A 144 6.31 -15.51 -7.66
N THR A 145 6.41 -16.83 -7.76
CA THR A 145 5.68 -17.64 -8.73
C THR A 145 4.88 -18.69 -7.97
N THR A 146 3.58 -18.80 -8.23
CA THR A 146 2.72 -19.83 -7.64
C THR A 146 2.99 -21.20 -8.26
N GLU A 147 2.46 -22.26 -7.65
CA GLU A 147 2.55 -23.62 -8.19
C GLU A 147 1.89 -23.74 -9.57
N GLY A 148 0.77 -23.04 -9.81
CA GLY A 148 0.12 -22.95 -11.12
C GLY A 148 0.80 -21.98 -12.10
N GLY A 149 1.94 -21.38 -11.72
CA GLY A 149 2.80 -20.62 -12.62
C GLY A 149 2.49 -19.13 -12.75
N LEU A 150 1.58 -18.57 -11.95
CA LEU A 150 1.35 -17.13 -11.92
C LEU A 150 2.55 -16.42 -11.30
N ARG A 151 3.16 -15.51 -12.06
CA ARG A 151 4.16 -14.58 -11.53
C ARG A 151 3.47 -13.39 -10.90
N VAL A 152 3.81 -13.11 -9.64
CA VAL A 152 3.15 -12.11 -8.80
C VAL A 152 4.17 -11.09 -8.37
N ALA A 153 3.84 -9.81 -8.44
CA ALA A 153 4.57 -8.74 -7.78
C ALA A 153 3.66 -7.99 -6.80
N ILE A 154 4.17 -7.72 -5.60
CA ILE A 154 3.50 -6.92 -4.58
C ILE A 154 4.38 -5.73 -4.20
N GLU A 155 3.78 -4.55 -4.10
CA GLU A 155 4.39 -3.33 -3.56
C GLU A 155 3.66 -2.96 -2.27
N TRP A 156 4.38 -2.70 -1.19
CA TRP A 156 3.81 -2.19 0.06
C TRP A 156 4.13 -0.71 0.19
N GLU A 157 3.11 0.13 0.07
CA GLU A 157 3.32 1.57 0.17
C GLU A 157 3.56 2.02 1.61
N THR A 158 4.76 2.51 1.86
CA THR A 158 5.12 3.30 3.05
C THR A 158 5.77 4.63 2.71
N GLY A 159 5.96 4.92 1.42
CA GLY A 159 6.56 6.15 0.93
C GLY A 159 5.51 7.23 0.68
N ASN A 160 6.00 8.35 0.12
CA ASN A 160 5.13 9.45 -0.28
C ASN A 160 4.10 9.00 -1.34
N ILE A 161 2.92 9.63 -1.40
CA ILE A 161 1.88 9.35 -2.42
C ILE A 161 2.42 9.25 -3.86
N SER A 162 3.40 10.08 -4.25
CA SER A 162 4.06 9.99 -5.56
C SER A 162 4.76 8.66 -5.83
N SER A 163 5.23 7.98 -4.78
CA SER A 163 5.78 6.62 -4.88
C SER A 163 4.71 5.59 -5.21
N SER A 164 3.47 5.77 -4.73
CA SER A 164 2.36 4.89 -5.11
C SER A 164 2.01 4.97 -6.59
N HIS A 165 2.04 6.19 -7.15
CA HIS A 165 1.88 6.36 -8.60
C HIS A 165 2.98 5.64 -9.36
N ARG A 166 4.24 5.76 -8.91
CA ARG A 166 5.37 5.06 -9.53
C ARG A 166 5.21 3.54 -9.42
N SER A 167 4.79 3.02 -8.27
CA SER A 167 4.54 1.59 -8.04
C SER A 167 3.43 1.06 -8.94
N LEU A 168 2.29 1.75 -9.05
CA LEU A 168 1.21 1.34 -9.95
C LEU A 168 1.63 1.42 -11.42
N ASN A 169 2.32 2.48 -11.85
CA ASN A 169 2.82 2.58 -13.22
C ASN A 169 3.80 1.45 -13.54
N LYS A 170 4.72 1.16 -12.62
CA LYS A 170 5.67 0.06 -12.76
C LYS A 170 4.94 -1.30 -12.87
N LEU A 171 3.97 -1.58 -12.00
CA LEU A 171 3.13 -2.78 -12.05
C LEU A 171 2.37 -2.89 -13.38
N SER A 172 1.75 -1.79 -13.84
CA SER A 172 1.04 -1.76 -15.13
C SER A 172 1.96 -2.04 -16.32
N ILE A 173 3.17 -1.47 -16.33
CA ILE A 173 4.14 -1.67 -17.42
C ILE A 173 4.59 -3.14 -17.49
N VAL A 174 4.89 -3.77 -16.35
CA VAL A 174 5.31 -5.18 -16.34
C VAL A 174 4.16 -6.15 -16.65
N LEU A 175 2.91 -5.79 -16.31
CA LEU A 175 1.71 -6.54 -16.71
C LEU A 175 1.49 -6.44 -18.22
N ALA A 176 1.58 -5.24 -18.80
CA ALA A 176 1.43 -5.03 -20.24
C ALA A 176 2.48 -5.78 -21.05
N ALA A 177 3.70 -5.89 -20.53
CA ALA A 177 4.77 -6.67 -21.15
C ALA A 177 4.75 -8.17 -20.80
N ASN A 178 3.69 -8.67 -20.14
CA ASN A 178 3.51 -10.06 -19.74
C ASN A 178 4.69 -10.65 -18.92
N LYS A 179 5.39 -9.79 -18.17
CA LYS A 179 6.51 -10.19 -17.29
C LYS A 179 6.00 -10.74 -15.96
N ILE A 180 4.83 -10.29 -15.54
CA ILE A 180 4.05 -10.85 -14.42
C ILE A 180 2.59 -11.03 -14.83
N GLN A 181 1.84 -11.83 -14.08
CA GLN A 181 0.40 -12.03 -14.28
C GLN A 181 -0.43 -11.34 -13.20
N VAL A 182 0.15 -11.05 -12.03
CA VAL A 182 -0.57 -10.39 -10.92
C VAL A 182 0.28 -9.28 -10.32
N GLY A 183 -0.26 -8.06 -10.29
CA GLY A 183 0.29 -6.93 -9.58
C GLY A 183 -0.61 -6.50 -8.42
N VAL A 184 -0.06 -6.31 -7.22
CA VAL A 184 -0.80 -5.83 -6.05
C VAL A 184 -0.10 -4.64 -5.42
N LEU A 185 -0.82 -3.54 -5.20
CA LEU A 185 -0.38 -2.47 -4.31
C LEU A 185 -1.13 -2.56 -2.98
N ILE A 186 -0.40 -2.66 -1.86
CA ILE A 186 -0.96 -2.61 -0.51
C ILE A 186 -0.76 -1.20 0.03
N LEU A 187 -1.82 -0.55 0.50
CA LEU A 187 -1.73 0.81 1.04
C LEU A 187 -2.79 1.15 2.11
N PRO A 188 -2.52 2.16 2.96
CA PRO A 188 -3.44 2.60 4.00
C PRO A 188 -4.80 3.12 3.50
N SER A 189 -5.83 2.89 4.31
CA SER A 189 -7.07 3.66 4.29
C SER A 189 -6.80 5.13 4.69
N ARG A 190 -7.79 6.01 4.48
CA ARG A 190 -7.70 7.39 4.95
C ARG A 190 -7.62 7.48 6.48
N ASN A 191 -8.42 6.68 7.19
CA ASN A 191 -8.44 6.68 8.66
C ASN A 191 -7.11 6.21 9.25
N LEU A 192 -6.46 5.21 8.63
CA LEU A 192 -5.14 4.79 9.04
C LEU A 192 -4.10 5.87 8.73
N TYR A 193 -4.08 6.38 7.49
CA TYR A 193 -3.15 7.42 7.04
C TYR A 193 -3.10 8.63 7.98
N GLU A 194 -4.25 9.06 8.51
CA GLU A 194 -4.33 10.23 9.38
C GLU A 194 -3.44 10.16 10.62
N HIS A 195 -3.00 8.97 11.03
CA HIS A 195 -2.17 8.73 12.20
C HIS A 195 -0.74 8.31 11.89
N LEU A 196 -0.36 8.27 10.60
CA LEU A 196 0.96 7.87 10.13
C LEU A 196 1.85 9.09 9.80
N THR A 197 3.11 8.84 9.44
CA THR A 197 4.02 9.84 8.87
C THR A 197 3.37 10.58 7.70
N ASP A 198 3.72 11.87 7.56
CA ASP A 198 3.10 12.77 6.58
C ASP A 198 3.20 12.30 5.13
N ARG A 199 2.16 12.63 4.35
CA ARG A 199 2.11 12.49 2.89
C ARG A 199 2.34 11.07 2.37
N ILE A 200 2.14 10.05 3.19
CA ILE A 200 2.20 8.66 2.76
C ILE A 200 1.05 8.34 1.81
N GLY A 201 1.28 7.45 0.84
CA GLY A 201 0.23 7.00 -0.06
C GLY A 201 -0.98 6.45 0.69
N ASN A 202 -2.18 6.79 0.23
CA ASN A 202 -3.44 6.34 0.82
C ASN A 202 -4.55 6.31 -0.24
N ILE A 203 -5.57 5.50 0.00
CA ILE A 203 -6.60 5.25 -1.03
C ILE A 203 -7.42 6.50 -1.34
N GLY A 204 -7.58 7.41 -0.37
CA GLY A 204 -8.31 8.66 -0.60
C GLY A 204 -7.63 9.54 -1.65
N GLU A 205 -6.30 9.64 -1.60
CA GLU A 205 -5.51 10.41 -2.57
C GLU A 205 -5.33 9.68 -3.91
N LEU A 206 -5.29 8.34 -3.91
CA LEU A 206 -5.20 7.56 -5.16
C LEU A 206 -6.54 7.44 -5.91
N SER A 207 -7.67 7.52 -5.22
CA SER A 207 -8.99 7.23 -5.81
C SER A 207 -9.32 8.02 -7.08
N PRO A 208 -8.95 9.32 -7.24
CA PRO A 208 -9.22 10.07 -8.47
C PRO A 208 -8.52 9.52 -9.72
N TYR A 209 -7.48 8.69 -9.54
CA TYR A 209 -6.65 8.16 -10.63
C TYR A 209 -7.00 6.71 -11.00
N LEU A 210 -7.91 6.04 -10.29
CA LEU A 210 -8.22 4.62 -10.51
C LEU A 210 -8.72 4.33 -11.93
N GLU A 211 -9.50 5.24 -12.50
CA GLU A 211 -10.00 5.11 -13.88
C GLU A 211 -8.85 5.11 -14.91
N MET A 212 -7.77 5.85 -14.66
CA MET A 212 -6.59 5.84 -15.53
C MET A 212 -5.92 4.46 -15.55
N TRP A 213 -5.66 3.86 -14.39
CA TRP A 213 -5.05 2.52 -14.31
C TRP A 213 -5.99 1.42 -14.82
N LYS A 214 -7.31 1.57 -14.63
CA LYS A 214 -8.30 0.66 -15.21
C LYS A 214 -8.24 0.64 -16.73
N ARG A 215 -8.17 1.81 -17.38
CA ARG A 215 -8.01 1.91 -18.84
C ARG A 215 -6.68 1.37 -19.35
N MET A 216 -5.60 1.52 -18.59
CA MET A 216 -4.33 0.85 -18.96
C MET A 216 -4.44 -0.68 -19.00
N GLY A 217 -5.44 -1.27 -18.33
CA GLY A 217 -5.75 -2.69 -18.47
C GLY A 217 -6.16 -3.10 -19.89
N GLU A 218 -6.54 -2.17 -20.77
CA GLU A 218 -6.85 -2.44 -22.18
C GLU A 218 -5.59 -2.80 -23.00
N THR A 219 -4.39 -2.42 -22.53
CA THR A 219 -3.12 -2.77 -23.18
C THR A 219 -2.53 -4.08 -22.64
N VAL A 220 -3.23 -4.75 -21.72
CA VAL A 220 -2.78 -5.99 -21.09
C VAL A 220 -3.55 -7.15 -21.69
N GLU A 221 -2.85 -8.10 -22.31
CA GLU A 221 -3.47 -9.29 -22.90
C GLU A 221 -3.97 -10.25 -21.81
N HIS A 222 -3.15 -10.47 -20.79
CA HIS A 222 -3.44 -11.39 -19.68
C HIS A 222 -2.77 -10.90 -18.39
N GLY A 223 -3.54 -10.46 -17.42
CA GLY A 223 -3.01 -9.90 -16.17
C GLY A 223 -4.07 -9.30 -15.25
N LEU A 224 -3.73 -9.25 -13.96
CA LEU A 224 -4.57 -8.71 -12.88
C LEU A 224 -3.81 -7.60 -12.16
N LEU A 225 -4.42 -6.42 -12.04
CA LEU A 225 -3.95 -5.36 -11.16
C LEU A 225 -4.95 -5.15 -10.04
N ALA A 226 -4.47 -5.22 -8.80
CA ALA A 226 -5.30 -5.05 -7.61
C ALA A 226 -4.69 -4.06 -6.60
N ILE A 227 -5.56 -3.46 -5.80
CA ILE A 227 -5.18 -2.61 -4.67
C ILE A 227 -5.79 -3.17 -3.38
N ALA A 228 -4.95 -3.54 -2.41
CA ALA A 228 -5.40 -3.94 -1.08
C ALA A 228 -5.37 -2.74 -0.13
N VAL A 229 -6.53 -2.41 0.44
CA VAL A 229 -6.68 -1.31 1.39
C VAL A 229 -6.67 -1.84 2.81
N VAL A 230 -5.80 -1.30 3.66
CA VAL A 230 -5.61 -1.76 5.05
C VAL A 230 -5.90 -0.67 6.08
N GLU A 231 -6.32 -1.08 7.27
CA GLU A 231 -6.65 -0.19 8.38
C GLU A 231 -6.23 -0.76 9.74
N HIS A 232 -6.04 0.11 10.74
CA HIS A 232 -5.78 -0.31 12.12
C HIS A 232 -7.03 -0.94 12.76
N ASP A 233 -6.82 -1.68 13.85
CA ASP A 233 -7.94 -2.22 14.62
C ASP A 233 -8.58 -1.18 15.51
N GLU A 234 -7.72 -0.44 16.20
CA GLU A 234 -8.09 0.44 17.30
C GLU A 234 -7.16 1.63 17.38
N LEU A 235 -7.70 2.75 17.87
CA LEU A 235 -6.95 3.94 18.24
C LEU A 235 -7.04 4.14 19.74
N THR A 236 -5.91 4.49 20.34
CA THR A 236 -5.85 4.87 21.76
C THR A 236 -5.39 6.32 21.91
N ASP A 237 -5.95 6.99 22.91
CA ASP A 237 -5.53 8.31 23.38
C ASP A 237 -4.63 8.22 24.64
N ASP A 238 -4.31 6.99 25.08
CA ASP A 238 -3.39 6.72 26.18
C ASP A 238 -1.99 7.28 25.86
N GLN A 239 -1.56 8.25 26.66
CA GLN A 239 -0.28 8.94 26.47
C GLN A 239 0.92 8.04 26.79
N THR A 240 0.73 6.96 27.54
CA THR A 240 1.76 5.96 27.85
C THR A 240 1.99 4.99 26.69
N PHE A 241 1.01 4.85 25.78
CA PHE A 241 1.17 4.05 24.58
C PHE A 241 2.16 4.71 23.61
N PRO A 242 3.24 4.02 23.20
CA PRO A 242 4.27 4.63 22.36
C PRO A 242 3.79 4.77 20.91
N TYR A 243 4.19 5.85 20.24
CA TYR A 243 4.09 5.92 18.79
C TYR A 243 5.04 4.90 18.15
N LEU A 244 4.62 4.29 17.04
CA LEU A 244 5.52 3.51 16.21
C LEU A 244 6.71 4.38 15.76
N LYS A 245 7.91 3.80 15.75
CA LYS A 245 9.14 4.54 15.44
C LYS A 245 9.09 5.11 14.02
N VAL A 246 9.19 6.42 13.90
CA VAL A 246 9.40 7.11 12.62
C VAL A 246 10.84 6.91 12.18
N GLY A 247 11.04 6.55 10.89
CA GLY A 247 12.36 6.42 10.28
C GLY A 247 13.16 7.72 10.33
N LYS A 248 14.45 7.64 10.00
CA LYS A 248 15.33 8.82 9.92
C LYS A 248 15.27 9.53 8.56
N ASP A 249 14.50 9.00 7.62
CA ASP A 249 14.51 9.42 6.22
C ASP A 249 13.85 10.79 6.00
N GLY A 250 14.43 11.57 5.08
CA GLY A 250 13.98 12.93 4.76
C GLY A 250 14.20 13.94 5.90
N ARG A 251 13.30 14.93 6.02
CA ARG A 251 13.36 15.99 7.06
C ARG A 251 13.04 15.51 8.48
N ALA A 252 12.77 14.21 8.68
CA ALA A 252 12.47 13.64 10.00
C ALA A 252 13.66 13.80 10.98
N GLY A 253 14.90 13.83 10.45
CA GLY A 253 16.10 14.16 11.21
C GLY A 253 16.14 15.62 11.67
N GLU A 254 15.85 16.57 10.77
CA GLU A 254 15.91 18.02 11.03
C GLU A 254 14.92 18.47 12.13
N GLY A 255 13.77 17.80 12.24
CA GLY A 255 12.79 18.06 13.29
C GLY A 255 13.29 17.71 14.70
N LYS A 256 14.10 16.65 14.84
CA LYS A 256 14.70 16.26 16.12
C LYS A 256 15.85 17.19 16.52
N THR A 257 16.63 17.69 15.56
CA THR A 257 17.73 18.64 15.83
C THR A 257 17.20 19.98 16.34
N LYS A 258 16.06 20.46 15.82
CA LYS A 258 15.39 21.67 16.36
C LYS A 258 14.80 21.48 17.75
N ARG A 259 14.38 20.25 18.11
CA ARG A 259 13.80 19.92 19.43
C ARG A 259 14.82 19.98 20.56
N ASN A 260 16.11 19.80 20.26
CA ASN A 260 17.21 19.81 21.24
C ASN A 260 18.05 21.11 21.20
N ALA A 261 17.68 22.09 20.37
CA ALA A 261 18.39 23.35 20.31
C ALA A 261 18.02 24.21 21.54
N PRO A 262 18.97 24.67 22.35
CA PRO A 262 18.68 25.59 23.44
C PRO A 262 18.08 26.89 22.87
N ASN A 263 17.00 27.36 23.50
CA ASN A 263 16.31 28.59 23.10
C ASN A 263 17.32 29.74 23.02
N PRO A 264 17.38 30.51 21.90
CA PRO A 264 18.25 31.67 21.84
C PRO A 264 17.80 32.67 22.92
N LYS A 265 18.74 33.02 23.81
CA LYS A 265 18.52 34.01 24.86
C LYS A 265 18.01 35.32 24.25
N PRO A 266 17.04 36.00 24.86
CA PRO A 266 16.57 37.29 24.38
C PRO A 266 17.76 38.26 24.31
N LYS A 267 17.95 38.88 23.13
CA LYS A 267 18.94 39.93 22.95
C LYS A 267 18.58 41.06 23.93
N LYS A 268 19.50 41.36 24.85
CA LYS A 268 19.44 42.59 25.63
C LYS A 268 19.55 43.75 24.64
N GLU A 269 18.51 44.56 24.54
CA GLU A 269 18.61 45.89 23.95
C GLU A 269 19.53 46.71 24.86
N SER A 270 20.69 47.06 24.32
CA SER A 270 21.58 48.05 24.92
C SER A 270 21.03 49.43 24.60
N SER A 271 20.69 50.16 25.66
CA SER A 271 20.37 51.59 25.68
C SER A 271 21.48 52.46 25.10
#